data_AF-A0A847YX08-F1
#
_entry.id   AF-A0A847YX08-F1
#
_cell.length_a   1.000
_cell.length_b   1.000
_cell.length_c   1.000
_cell.angle_alpha   90.00
_cell.angle_beta   90.00
_cell.angle_gamma   90.00
#
_symmetry.space_group_name_H-M   'P 1'
#
loop_
_entity.id
_entity.type
_entity.pdbx_description
1 polymer ?
#
loop_
_entity_poly.entity_id
_entity_poly.type
_entity_poly.pdbx_seq_one_letter_code
_entity_poly.pdbx_strand_id
1 'polypeptide(L)' 'MLTQITFFLILGKPLIMYLGIITLLLLILTASIPTLQKKGIKFLPFKYHSTLARITIGLAIVHGVLGLGIYF' A
#
# COMPACT_ATOMS: atom_id res chain seq x y z
N MET A 1 18.01 -5.95 13.59
CA MET A 1 17.26 -6.92 12.76
C MET A 1 16.23 -6.24 11.86
N LEU A 2 15.37 -5.35 12.37
CA LEU A 2 14.36 -4.67 11.54
C LEU A 2 14.97 -3.89 10.38
N THR A 3 16.04 -3.12 10.64
CA THR A 3 16.81 -2.39 9.62
C THR A 3 17.35 -3.29 8.49
N GLN A 4 17.81 -4.50 8.81
CA GLN A 4 18.27 -5.47 7.81
C GLN A 4 17.13 -5.95 6.92
N ILE A 5 15.93 -6.15 7.49
CA ILE A 5 14.72 -6.50 6.72
C ILE A 5 14.30 -5.30 5.85
N THR A 6 14.26 -4.10 6.43
CA THR A 6 13.87 -2.86 5.75
C THR A 6 14.73 -2.58 4.52
N PHE A 7 16.04 -2.78 4.62
CA PHE A 7 17.02 -2.58 3.54
C PHE A 7 17.36 -3.85 2.76
N PHE A 8 16.65 -4.96 2.99
CA PHE A 8 16.84 -6.17 2.22
C PHE A 8 16.65 -5.87 0.72
N LEU A 9 17.66 -6.20 -0.08
CA LEU A 9 17.68 -5.81 -1.48
C LEU A 9 16.93 -6.84 -2.33
N ILE A 10 15.92 -6.35 -3.04
CA ILE A 10 15.23 -7.09 -4.10
C ILE A 10 15.53 -6.36 -5.39
N LEU A 11 16.09 -7.04 -6.39
CA LEU A 11 16.46 -6.43 -7.68
C LEU A 11 17.27 -5.11 -7.55
N GLY A 12 18.14 -5.03 -6.53
CA GLY A 12 19.01 -3.87 -6.30
C GLY A 12 18.37 -2.66 -5.62
N LYS A 13 17.13 -2.78 -5.11
CA LYS A 13 16.45 -1.72 -4.34
C LYS A 13 15.93 -2.27 -3.00
N PRO A 14 15.79 -1.43 -1.96
CA PRO A 14 15.42 -1.92 -0.63
C PRO A 14 13.93 -2.30 -0.57
N LEU A 15 13.62 -3.32 0.23
CA LEU A 15 12.26 -3.83 0.46
C LEU A 15 11.25 -2.71 0.80
N ILE A 16 11.66 -1.76 1.64
CA ILE A 16 10.81 -0.62 2.03
C ILE A 16 10.33 0.22 0.85
N MET A 17 11.14 0.35 -0.21
CA MET A 17 10.77 1.07 -1.43
C MET A 17 9.63 0.35 -2.16
N TYR A 18 9.76 -0.97 -2.35
CA TYR A 18 8.73 -1.78 -3.00
C TYR A 18 7.42 -1.78 -2.21
N LEU A 19 7.50 -1.91 -0.88
CA LEU A 19 6.32 -1.82 -0.01
C LEU A 19 5.64 -0.44 -0.12
N GLY A 20 6.42 0.64 -0.16
CA GLY A 20 5.89 1.99 -0.35
C GLY A 20 5.16 2.14 -1.69
N ILE A 21 5.77 1.68 -2.79
CA ILE A 21 5.17 1.72 -4.13
C ILE A 21 3.86 0.91 -4.18
N ILE A 22 3.87 -0.34 -3.71
CA ILE A 22 2.68 -1.20 -3.72
C ILE A 22 1.57 -0.60 -2.87
N THR A 23 1.90 -0.09 -1.68
CA THR A 23 0.94 0.55 -0.78
C THR A 23 0.33 1.79 -1.43
N LEU A 24 1.14 2.64 -2.05
CA LEU A 24 0.68 3.84 -2.73
C LEU A 24 -0.23 3.52 -3.92
N LEU A 25 0.15 2.55 -4.75
CA LEU A 25 -0.66 2.11 -5.90
C LEU A 25 -2.01 1.55 -5.44
N LEU A 26 -2.02 0.73 -4.37
CA LEU A 26 -3.25 0.22 -3.78
C LEU A 26 -4.12 1.32 -3.16
N LEU A 27 -3.51 2.33 -2.55
CA LEU A 27 -4.23 3.49 -2.02
C LEU A 27 -4.91 4.28 -3.14
N ILE A 28 -4.18 4.56 -4.22
CA ILE A 28 -4.72 5.28 -5.40
C ILE A 28 -5.87 4.48 -6.00
N LEU A 29 -5.69 3.18 -6.21
CA LEU A 29 -6.76 2.29 -6.69
C LEU A 29 -7.98 2.35 -5.76
N THR A 30 -7.79 2.16 -4.46
CA THR A 30 -8.87 2.17 -3.45
C THR A 30 -9.63 3.50 -3.45
N ALA A 31 -8.91 4.63 -3.50
CA ALA A 31 -9.49 5.98 -3.51
C ALA A 31 -10.18 6.32 -4.84
N SER A 32 -9.73 5.73 -5.95
CA SER A 32 -10.35 5.94 -7.27
C SER A 32 -11.73 5.31 -7.37
N ILE A 33 -12.01 4.18 -6.70
CA ILE A 33 -13.29 3.46 -6.79
C ILE A 33 -14.51 4.35 -6.49
N PRO A 34 -14.61 5.01 -5.31
CA PRO A 34 -15.75 5.88 -5.03
C PRO A 34 -15.83 7.07 -5.99
N THR A 35 -14.68 7.60 -6.43
CA THR A 35 -14.62 8.73 -7.37
C THR A 35 -15.16 8.36 -8.75
N LEU A 36 -14.78 7.21 -9.28
CA LEU A 36 -15.25 6.69 -10.57
C LEU A 36 -16.73 6.31 -10.50
N GLN A 37 -17.18 5.71 -9.39
CA GLN A 37 -18.60 5.40 -9.22
C GLN A 37 -19.48 6.65 -9.14
N LYS A 38 -19.04 7.72 -8.47
CA LYS A 38 -19.74 9.02 -8.49
C LYS A 38 -19.87 9.61 -9.89
N LYS A 39 -18.93 9.29 -10.79
CA LYS A 39 -18.95 9.68 -12.21
C LYS A 39 -19.73 8.69 -13.10
N GLY A 40 -20.37 7.68 -12.52
CA GLY A 40 -21.11 6.65 -13.27
C GLY A 40 -20.23 5.57 -13.93
N ILE A 41 -18.90 5.63 -13.74
CA ILE A 41 -17.96 4.67 -14.32
C ILE A 41 -17.86 3.44 -13.41
N LYS A 42 -18.45 2.32 -13.83
CA LYS A 42 -18.45 1.06 -13.09
C LYS A 42 -17.22 0.21 -13.41
N PHE A 43 -16.03 0.68 -13.02
CA PHE A 43 -14.79 -0.11 -13.15
C PHE A 43 -14.75 -1.31 -12.20
N LEU A 44 -15.13 -1.11 -10.93
CA LEU A 44 -15.11 -2.15 -9.90
C LEU A 44 -16.38 -2.09 -9.03
N PRO A 45 -17.00 -3.23 -8.68
CA PRO A 45 -18.10 -3.25 -7.72
C PRO A 45 -17.68 -2.68 -6.35
N PHE A 46 -18.53 -1.84 -5.74
CA PHE A 46 -18.21 -1.18 -4.47
C PHE A 46 -17.90 -2.15 -3.33
N LYS A 47 -18.43 -3.39 -3.38
CA LYS A 47 -18.10 -4.45 -2.41
C LYS A 47 -16.59 -4.72 -2.27
N TYR A 48 -15.81 -4.48 -3.32
CA TYR A 48 -14.36 -4.67 -3.29
C TYR A 48 -13.61 -3.48 -2.68
N HIS A 49 -14.22 -2.29 -2.61
CA HIS A 49 -13.59 -1.12 -2.01
C HIS A 49 -13.21 -1.38 -0.55
N SER A 50 -14.12 -1.95 0.26
CA SER A 50 -13.85 -2.26 1.67
C SER A 50 -12.78 -3.33 1.86
N THR A 51 -12.66 -4.29 0.94
CA THR A 51 -11.60 -5.30 0.98
C THR A 51 -10.25 -4.70 0.60
N LEU A 52 -10.20 -3.90 -0.47
CA LEU A 52 -8.98 -3.20 -0.87
C LEU A 52 -8.51 -2.22 0.22
N ALA A 53 -9.41 -1.45 0.82
CA ALA A 53 -9.09 -0.54 1.91
C ALA A 53 -8.44 -1.27 3.10
N ARG A 54 -8.96 -2.43 3.51
CA ARG A 54 -8.36 -3.25 4.58
C ARG A 54 -6.95 -3.73 4.23
N ILE A 55 -6.75 -4.18 2.99
CA ILE A 55 -5.43 -4.61 2.50
C ILE A 55 -4.45 -3.43 2.47
N THR A 56 -4.87 -2.29 1.92
CA THR A 56 -4.06 -1.06 1.86
C THR A 56 -3.67 -0.59 3.26
N ILE A 57 -4.60 -0.56 4.20
CA ILE A 57 -4.32 -0.16 5.60
C ILE A 57 -3.32 -1.13 6.24
N GLY A 58 -3.49 -2.44 6.04
CA GLY A 58 -2.55 -3.44 6.55
C GLY A 58 -1.13 -3.22 6.01
N LEU A 59 -0.98 -3.01 4.70
CA LEU A 59 0.31 -2.72 4.08
C LEU A 59 0.90 -1.38 4.53
N ALA A 60 0.08 -0.35 4.69
CA ALA A 60 0.51 0.95 5.17
C ALA A 60 1.05 0.89 6.60
N ILE A 61 0.42 0.08 7.46
CA ILE A 61 0.93 -0.16 8.82
C ILE A 61 2.29 -0.87 8.77
N VAL A 62 2.42 -1.93 7.97
CA VAL A 62 3.70 -2.63 7.82
C VAL A 62 4.79 -1.70 7.28
N HIS A 63 4.49 -0.93 6.22
CA HIS A 63 5.43 0.05 5.65
C HIS A 63 5.81 1.13 6.65
N GLY A 64 4.85 1.67 7.40
CA GLY A 64 5.08 2.68 8.44
C GLY A 64 5.91 2.15 9.61
N VAL A 65 5.65 0.92 10.07
CA VAL A 65 6.45 0.27 11.12
C VAL A 65 7.89 0.05 10.67
N LEU A 66 8.11 -0.43 9.43
CA LEU A 66 9.45 -0.58 8.88
C LEU A 66 10.18 0.76 8.72
N GLY A 67 9.44 1.82 8.36
CA GLY A 67 9.98 3.18 8.24
C GLY A 67 10.39 3.78 9.58
N LEU A 68 9.51 3.72 10.58
CA LEU A 68 9.80 4.19 11.94
C LEU A 68 10.89 3.36 12.60
N GLY A 69 10.89 2.04 12.40
CA GLY A 69 11.89 1.11 12.92
C GLY A 69 13.30 1.27 12.32
N ILE A 70 13.53 2.22 11.40
CA ILE A 70 14.89 2.62 11.02
C ILE A 70 15.56 3.46 12.12
N TYR A 71 14.78 4.17 12.92
CA TYR A 71 15.27 5.11 13.93
C TYR A 71 15.46 4.50 15.33
N PHE A 72 15.11 3.22 15.51
CA PHE A 72 15.20 2.46 16.76
C PHE A 72 15.95 1.14 16.53
#